data_AF-A0A8T0DWF8-F1
#
_entry.id   AF-A0A8T0DWF8-F1
#
_cell.length_a   1.000
_cell.length_b   1.000
_cell.length_c   1.000
_cell.angle_alpha   90.00
_cell.angle_beta   90.00
_cell.angle_gamma   90.00
#
_symmetry.space_group_name_H-M   'P 1'
#
loop_
_entity.id
_entity.type
_entity.pdbx_description
1 polymer ?
#
loop_
_entity_poly.entity_id
_entity_poly.type
_entity_poly.pdbx_seq_one_letter_code
_entity_poly.pdbx_strand_id
1 'polypeptide(L)'
;MESNISFGTDSLVEKLEKLELEVISCISNTLNELVVRKCVELVGISQLMSSPCSRLRLQYTSCLAFAYLQFKGAGFALQAEQHASSAISMLLSNAVDSSQLSENWHSDESTTTHHDQTMLLVILLTYYTLARAQNLLKKENEAIKSAQKAKLILTKVLSLVPSNGSQLEQRQHHPTSDPPVSDKKQAVPTDQHDIFANVRSVLLRPGAGFYPMLEHLQIKLAVVCGKCYLNQKKYIKSKVQYEHALSMVTSLFGASSRETIPIYQALAYVSK
;
A
#
# COMPACT_ATOMS: atom_id res chain seq x y z
N MET A 1 8.66 47.68 1.64
CA MET A 1 8.46 46.80 0.46
C MET A 1 9.03 45.44 0.84
N GLU A 2 8.20 44.60 1.45
CA GLU A 2 8.56 43.20 1.70
C GLU A 2 8.27 42.43 0.41
N SER A 3 9.33 42.05 -0.29
CA SER A 3 9.25 41.22 -1.48
C SER A 3 8.89 39.80 -1.07
N ASN A 4 7.61 39.43 -1.25
CA ASN A 4 7.16 38.04 -1.22
C ASN A 4 7.82 37.28 -2.37
N ILE A 5 8.90 36.56 -2.06
CA ILE A 5 9.53 35.59 -2.97
C ILE A 5 8.63 34.34 -2.97
N SER A 6 7.57 34.38 -3.78
CA SER A 6 6.81 33.18 -4.17
C SER A 6 7.56 32.47 -5.29
N PHE A 7 8.68 31.82 -4.96
CA PHE A 7 9.36 30.92 -5.89
C PHE A 7 9.04 29.47 -5.52
N GLY A 8 8.40 28.74 -6.43
CA GLY A 8 8.73 27.32 -6.62
C GLY A 8 7.82 26.26 -5.99
N THR A 9 6.75 26.58 -5.26
CA THR A 9 5.86 25.54 -4.71
C THR A 9 5.08 24.78 -5.78
N ASP A 10 4.51 25.48 -6.77
CA ASP A 10 3.73 24.86 -7.85
C ASP A 10 4.64 24.00 -8.74
N SER A 11 5.85 24.47 -9.02
CA SER A 11 6.87 23.70 -9.74
C SER A 11 7.31 22.43 -9.00
N LEU A 12 7.32 22.43 -7.67
CA LEU A 12 7.67 21.25 -6.88
C LEU A 12 6.52 20.23 -6.82
N VAL A 13 5.27 20.68 -6.77
CA VAL A 13 4.09 19.79 -6.84
C VAL A 13 4.03 19.08 -8.20
N GLU A 14 4.20 19.80 -9.30
CA GLU A 14 4.25 19.20 -10.65
C GLU A 14 5.41 18.18 -10.78
N LYS A 15 6.57 18.51 -10.19
CA LYS A 15 7.71 17.58 -10.14
C LYS A 15 7.38 16.31 -9.37
N LEU A 16 6.68 16.42 -8.24
CA LEU A 16 6.25 15.25 -7.46
C LEU A 16 5.29 14.38 -8.27
N GLU A 17 4.26 14.97 -8.90
CA GLU A 17 3.30 14.22 -9.71
C GLU A 17 3.96 13.51 -10.89
N LYS A 18 4.87 14.20 -11.59
CA LYS A 18 5.69 13.58 -12.64
C LYS A 18 6.52 12.42 -12.10
N LEU A 19 7.11 12.60 -10.93
CA LEU A 19 7.97 11.59 -10.31
C LEU A 19 7.19 10.36 -9.83
N GLU A 20 5.94 10.54 -9.36
CA GLU A 20 5.04 9.42 -9.08
C GLU A 20 4.73 8.61 -10.35
N LEU A 21 4.45 9.28 -11.47
CA LEU A 21 4.23 8.60 -12.76
C LEU A 21 5.50 7.87 -13.24
N GLU A 22 6.68 8.45 -13.03
CA GLU A 22 7.96 7.79 -13.32
C GLU A 22 8.15 6.53 -12.47
N VAL A 23 7.74 6.54 -11.19
CA VAL A 23 7.74 5.33 -10.35
C VAL A 23 6.86 4.24 -10.95
N ILE A 24 5.62 4.57 -11.34
CA ILE A 24 4.71 3.61 -11.98
C ILE A 24 5.30 3.07 -13.28
N SER A 25 5.87 3.93 -14.12
CA SER A 25 6.55 3.54 -15.35
C SER A 25 7.74 2.59 -15.10
N CYS A 26 8.55 2.85 -14.06
CA CYS A 26 9.64 1.96 -13.67
C CYS A 26 9.12 0.56 -13.27
N ILE A 27 7.98 0.49 -12.56
CA ILE A 27 7.35 -0.80 -12.18
C ILE A 27 6.91 -1.55 -13.42
N SER A 28 6.19 -0.89 -14.34
CA SER A 28 5.71 -1.50 -15.59
C SER A 28 6.86 -2.03 -16.46
N ASN A 29 8.01 -1.36 -16.43
CA ASN A 29 9.22 -1.76 -17.15
C ASN A 29 10.15 -2.67 -16.33
N THR A 30 9.73 -3.17 -15.16
CA THR A 30 10.49 -4.06 -14.27
C THR A 30 11.84 -3.50 -13.77
N LEU A 31 11.96 -2.18 -13.71
CA LEU A 31 13.18 -1.46 -13.30
C LEU A 31 13.23 -1.26 -11.77
N ASN A 32 13.25 -2.37 -11.02
CA ASN A 32 13.12 -2.40 -9.56
C ASN A 32 14.10 -1.47 -8.81
N GLU A 33 15.34 -1.34 -9.30
CA GLU A 33 16.34 -0.47 -8.66
C GLU A 33 16.00 1.01 -8.78
N LEU A 34 15.44 1.40 -9.93
CA LEU A 34 15.04 2.78 -10.19
C LEU A 34 13.82 3.16 -9.36
N VAL A 35 12.89 2.22 -9.10
CA VAL A 35 11.72 2.47 -8.25
C VAL A 35 12.13 3.03 -6.88
N VAL A 36 13.06 2.36 -6.19
CA VAL A 36 13.52 2.80 -4.86
C VAL A 36 14.23 4.15 -4.95
N ARG A 37 15.08 4.36 -5.96
CA ARG A 37 15.77 5.64 -6.17
C ARG A 37 14.77 6.78 -6.35
N LYS A 38 13.72 6.55 -7.12
CA LYS A 38 12.64 7.52 -7.36
C LYS A 38 11.80 7.78 -6.11
N CYS A 39 11.55 6.76 -5.28
CA CYS A 39 10.95 6.96 -3.95
C CYS A 39 11.83 7.80 -3.01
N VAL A 40 13.16 7.62 -3.04
CA VAL A 40 14.09 8.48 -2.27
C VAL A 40 14.01 9.93 -2.77
N GLU A 41 13.94 10.13 -4.08
CA GLU A 41 13.82 11.44 -4.72
C GLU A 41 12.48 12.12 -4.34
N LEU A 42 11.36 11.38 -4.29
CA LEU A 42 10.07 11.86 -3.77
C LEU A 42 10.17 12.34 -2.31
N VAL A 43 10.82 11.56 -1.45
CA VAL A 43 11.06 11.94 -0.04
C VAL A 43 11.90 13.21 0.03
N GLY A 44 12.99 13.29 -0.75
CA GLY A 44 13.87 14.45 -0.78
C GLY A 44 13.15 15.73 -1.20
N ILE A 45 12.40 15.68 -2.31
CA ILE A 45 11.62 16.83 -2.79
C ILE A 45 10.57 17.25 -1.75
N SER A 46 9.89 16.28 -1.11
CA SER A 46 8.88 16.58 -0.09
C SER A 46 9.45 17.28 1.16
N GLN A 47 10.74 17.15 1.44
CA GLN A 47 11.42 17.86 2.54
C GLN A 47 11.74 19.32 2.19
N LEU A 48 11.88 19.64 0.90
CA LEU A 48 12.17 20.99 0.41
C LEU A 48 10.92 21.87 0.35
N MET A 49 9.73 21.28 0.43
CA MET A 49 8.47 22.02 0.47
C MET A 49 8.26 22.67 1.85
N SER A 50 7.97 23.96 1.87
CA SER A 50 7.67 24.74 3.08
C SER A 50 6.53 24.12 3.90
N SER A 51 6.62 24.20 5.22
CA SER A 51 5.61 23.69 6.16
C SER A 51 4.27 24.38 5.93
N PRO A 52 3.15 23.65 5.77
CA PRO A 52 2.90 22.36 6.42
C PRO A 52 2.57 21.21 5.45
N CYS A 53 3.48 20.84 4.54
CA CYS A 53 3.32 19.60 3.75
C CYS A 53 3.78 18.32 4.48
N SER A 54 3.56 18.24 5.81
CA SER A 54 3.91 17.06 6.63
C SER A 54 3.26 15.77 6.11
N ARG A 55 2.12 15.90 5.41
CA ARG A 55 1.37 14.80 4.79
C ARG A 55 2.09 14.18 3.59
N LEU A 56 2.65 14.98 2.69
CA LEU A 56 3.40 14.47 1.53
C LEU A 56 4.66 13.74 1.99
N ARG A 57 5.38 14.34 2.94
CA ARG A 57 6.55 13.70 3.54
C ARG A 57 6.19 12.37 4.22
N LEU A 58 5.08 12.33 4.96
CA LEU A 58 4.56 11.09 5.56
C LEU A 58 4.24 10.04 4.50
N GLN A 59 3.48 10.41 3.46
CA GLN A 59 3.10 9.55 2.36
C GLN A 59 4.33 8.95 1.67
N TYR A 60 5.27 9.78 1.22
CA TYR A 60 6.43 9.31 0.47
C TYR A 60 7.40 8.52 1.34
N THR A 61 7.51 8.85 2.63
CA THR A 61 8.29 8.02 3.57
C THR A 61 7.66 6.64 3.74
N SER A 62 6.33 6.56 3.78
CA SER A 62 5.58 5.30 3.83
C SER A 62 5.75 4.49 2.54
N CYS A 63 5.71 5.15 1.38
CA CYS A 63 5.96 4.54 0.08
C CYS A 63 7.40 4.02 -0.02
N LEU A 64 8.40 4.80 0.40
CA LEU A 64 9.80 4.40 0.41
C LEU A 64 10.01 3.15 1.29
N ALA A 65 9.41 3.12 2.48
CA ALA A 65 9.46 1.96 3.37
C ALA A 65 8.95 0.69 2.66
N PHE A 66 7.78 0.78 2.02
CA PHE A 66 7.21 -0.33 1.26
C PHE A 66 8.09 -0.74 0.07
N ALA A 67 8.63 0.24 -0.66
CA ALA A 67 9.45 0.01 -1.85
C ALA A 67 10.71 -0.80 -1.54
N TYR A 68 11.36 -0.57 -0.39
CA TYR A 68 12.50 -1.38 0.05
C TYR A 68 12.16 -2.87 0.13
N LEU A 69 11.06 -3.24 0.81
CA LEU A 69 10.68 -4.65 0.92
C LEU A 69 10.16 -5.23 -0.39
N GLN A 70 9.44 -4.42 -1.18
CA GLN A 70 8.76 -4.90 -2.37
C GLN A 70 9.72 -5.08 -3.57
N PHE A 71 10.69 -4.17 -3.74
CA PHE A 71 11.56 -4.14 -4.92
C PHE A 71 13.03 -4.50 -4.64
N LYS A 72 13.53 -4.29 -3.41
CA LYS A 72 14.89 -4.71 -3.01
C LYS A 72 14.91 -6.01 -2.19
N GLY A 73 13.78 -6.37 -1.57
CA GLY A 73 13.57 -7.66 -0.93
C GLY A 73 13.93 -7.71 0.56
N ALA A 74 13.97 -8.92 1.11
CA ALA A 74 14.02 -9.16 2.55
C ALA A 74 15.31 -8.66 3.23
N GLY A 75 16.43 -8.56 2.51
CA GLY A 75 17.70 -8.04 3.03
C GLY A 75 17.62 -6.57 3.47
N PHE A 76 16.61 -5.83 3.02
CA PHE A 76 16.38 -4.42 3.34
C PHE A 76 15.31 -4.22 4.43
N ALA A 77 15.03 -5.25 5.23
CA ALA A 77 14.01 -5.18 6.28
C ALA A 77 14.32 -4.09 7.33
N LEU A 78 15.59 -3.86 7.66
CA LEU A 78 15.97 -2.83 8.62
C LEU A 78 15.65 -1.42 8.10
N GLN A 79 16.01 -1.12 6.85
CA GLN A 79 15.73 0.16 6.21
C GLN A 79 14.22 0.39 6.10
N ALA A 80 13.47 -0.64 5.70
CA ALA A 80 12.01 -0.56 5.64
C ALA A 80 11.39 -0.30 7.02
N GLU A 81 11.87 -0.95 8.08
CA GLU A 81 11.42 -0.69 9.45
C GLU A 81 11.71 0.74 9.89
N GLN A 82 12.92 1.26 9.61
CA GLN A 82 13.33 2.61 9.97
C GLN A 82 12.43 3.66 9.32
N HIS A 83 12.20 3.56 8.01
CA HIS A 83 11.32 4.49 7.30
C HIS A 83 9.86 4.37 7.75
N ALA A 84 9.33 3.15 7.94
CA ALA A 84 7.97 2.97 8.45
C ALA A 84 7.81 3.51 9.89
N SER A 85 8.83 3.35 10.74
CA SER A 85 8.83 3.90 12.10
C SER A 85 8.90 5.44 12.08
N SER A 86 9.71 6.01 11.19
CA SER A 86 9.77 7.46 10.97
C SER A 86 8.41 8.01 10.51
N ALA A 87 7.73 7.32 9.60
CA ALA A 87 6.37 7.64 9.19
C ALA A 87 5.39 7.63 10.38
N ILE A 88 5.45 6.62 11.25
CA ILE A 88 4.62 6.60 12.47
C ILE A 88 4.95 7.79 13.38
N SER A 89 6.22 8.12 13.58
CA SER A 89 6.60 9.27 14.41
C SER A 89 6.03 10.58 13.86
N MET A 90 6.07 10.77 12.54
CA MET A 90 5.45 11.94 11.89
C MET A 90 3.93 11.95 12.02
N LEU A 91 3.28 10.78 11.90
CA LEU A 91 1.84 10.65 12.12
C LEU A 91 1.46 11.06 13.54
N LEU A 92 2.23 10.60 14.54
CA LEU A 92 1.97 10.87 15.95
C LEU A 92 2.27 12.31 16.33
N SER A 93 3.35 12.92 15.83
CA SER A 93 3.65 14.33 16.09
C SER A 93 2.52 15.23 15.59
N ASN A 94 2.04 14.97 14.36
CA ASN A 94 0.91 15.70 13.79
C ASN A 94 -0.41 15.47 14.57
N ALA A 95 -0.58 14.32 15.23
CA ALA A 95 -1.74 14.04 16.07
C ALA A 95 -1.65 14.70 17.45
N VAL A 96 -0.46 14.88 18.02
CA VAL A 96 -0.28 15.64 19.28
C VAL A 96 -0.53 17.13 19.04
N ASP A 97 -0.03 17.65 17.91
CA ASP A 97 -0.30 19.01 17.45
C ASP A 97 -1.79 19.22 17.08
N SER A 98 -2.54 18.14 16.85
CA SER A 98 -3.96 18.22 16.48
C SER A 98 -4.90 18.71 17.60
N SER A 99 -4.42 18.76 18.85
CA SER A 99 -5.10 19.46 19.96
C SER A 99 -5.08 21.00 19.84
N GLN A 100 -4.26 21.56 18.93
CA GLN A 100 -4.20 22.99 18.62
C GLN A 100 -4.69 23.33 17.20
N LEU A 101 -5.16 22.33 16.45
CA LEU A 101 -5.56 22.47 15.04
C LEU A 101 -7.09 22.54 14.87
N SER A 102 -7.88 22.87 15.89
CA SER A 102 -9.34 22.93 15.76
C SER A 102 -9.88 24.11 14.94
N GLU A 103 -9.04 25.00 14.40
CA GLU A 103 -9.51 26.25 13.77
C GLU A 103 -9.38 26.34 12.24
N ASN A 104 -8.79 25.35 11.55
CA ASN A 104 -8.67 25.38 10.08
C ASN A 104 -9.11 24.10 9.35
N TRP A 105 -9.93 23.25 9.99
CA TRP A 105 -10.30 21.92 9.46
C TRP A 105 -11.72 21.84 8.90
N HIS A 106 -12.39 22.98 8.74
CA HIS A 106 -13.70 23.06 8.10
C HIS A 106 -13.64 23.95 6.86
N SER A 107 -13.28 23.35 5.75
CA SER A 107 -13.72 23.81 4.42
C SER A 107 -14.10 22.59 3.60
N ASP A 108 -15.40 22.49 3.33
CA ASP A 108 -16.13 21.47 2.57
C ASP A 108 -16.07 20.00 3.05
N GLU A 109 -17.23 19.48 3.49
CA GLU A 109 -17.48 18.09 3.89
C GLU A 109 -17.08 17.03 2.83
N SER A 110 -16.97 17.43 1.56
CA SER A 110 -16.45 16.55 0.51
C SER A 110 -14.93 16.35 0.64
N THR A 111 -14.17 17.37 1.03
CA THR A 111 -12.72 17.27 1.12
C THR A 111 -12.28 16.46 2.33
N THR A 112 -12.98 16.54 3.46
CA THR A 112 -12.61 15.83 4.71
C THR A 112 -12.61 14.30 4.52
N THR A 113 -13.62 13.76 3.83
CA THR A 113 -13.73 12.32 3.56
C THR A 113 -12.61 11.78 2.66
N HIS A 114 -12.18 12.55 1.65
CA HIS A 114 -11.07 12.18 0.75
C HIS A 114 -9.71 12.20 1.45
N HIS A 115 -9.52 13.15 2.37
CA HIS A 115 -8.33 13.22 3.21
C HIS A 115 -8.24 12.04 4.17
N ASP A 116 -9.37 11.65 4.78
CA ASP A 116 -9.43 10.50 5.68
C ASP A 116 -9.11 9.19 4.95
N GLN A 117 -9.61 9.01 3.73
CA GLN A 117 -9.29 7.87 2.87
C GLN A 117 -7.79 7.77 2.56
N THR A 118 -7.19 8.88 2.11
CA THR A 118 -5.76 8.93 1.79
C THR A 118 -4.91 8.61 3.02
N MET A 119 -5.26 9.17 4.17
CA MET A 119 -4.56 8.91 5.42
C MET A 119 -4.71 7.46 5.88
N LEU A 120 -5.89 6.86 5.76
CA LEU A 120 -6.08 5.44 6.05
C LEU A 120 -5.21 4.54 5.17
N LEU A 121 -5.07 4.84 3.88
CA LEU A 121 -4.20 4.09 2.96
C LEU A 121 -2.72 4.22 3.33
N VAL A 122 -2.27 5.41 3.71
CA VAL A 122 -0.91 5.67 4.21
C VAL A 122 -0.65 4.88 5.50
N ILE A 123 -1.56 4.96 6.47
CA ILE A 123 -1.46 4.25 7.75
C ILE A 123 -1.43 2.73 7.52
N LEU A 124 -2.29 2.23 6.63
CA LEU A 124 -2.35 0.83 6.25
C LEU A 124 -1.02 0.34 5.64
N LEU A 125 -0.49 1.08 4.67
CA LEU A 125 0.79 0.75 4.02
C LEU A 125 1.93 0.72 5.03
N THR A 126 1.94 1.70 5.93
CA THR A 126 2.95 1.85 6.99
C THR A 126 2.93 0.66 7.93
N TYR A 127 1.78 0.34 8.53
CA TYR A 127 1.68 -0.77 9.48
C TYR A 127 1.87 -2.13 8.82
N TYR A 128 1.40 -2.31 7.58
CA TYR A 128 1.65 -3.52 6.81
C TYR A 128 3.16 -3.72 6.57
N THR A 129 3.86 -2.66 6.12
CA THR A 129 5.31 -2.69 5.89
C THR A 129 6.06 -2.97 7.18
N LEU A 130 5.65 -2.32 8.27
CA LEU A 130 6.26 -2.51 9.59
C LEU A 130 6.08 -3.94 10.09
N ALA A 131 4.88 -4.52 9.96
CA ALA A 131 4.62 -5.91 10.32
C ALA A 131 5.52 -6.88 9.55
N ARG A 132 5.71 -6.66 8.24
CA ARG A 132 6.60 -7.47 7.42
C ARG A 132 8.06 -7.32 7.82
N ALA A 133 8.54 -6.09 7.96
CA ALA A 133 9.91 -5.80 8.33
C ALA A 133 10.26 -6.42 9.70
N GLN A 134 9.41 -6.18 10.70
CA GLN A 134 9.60 -6.71 12.05
C GLN A 134 9.56 -8.24 12.09
N ASN A 135 8.68 -8.87 11.30
CA ASN A 135 8.65 -10.32 11.18
C ASN A 135 9.95 -10.88 10.58
N LEU A 136 10.51 -10.22 9.57
CA LEU A 136 11.81 -10.60 8.96
C LEU A 136 12.98 -10.40 9.94
N LEU A 137 12.91 -9.34 10.76
CA LEU A 137 13.90 -9.02 11.80
C LEU A 137 13.71 -9.84 13.09
N LYS A 138 12.78 -10.80 13.11
CA LYS A 138 12.47 -11.65 14.28
C LYS A 138 12.02 -10.86 15.52
N LYS A 139 11.40 -9.69 15.31
CA LYS A 139 10.75 -8.86 16.34
C LYS A 139 9.28 -9.27 16.48
N GLU A 140 9.07 -10.48 17.01
CA GLU A 140 7.79 -11.20 16.90
C GLU A 140 6.60 -10.48 17.56
N ASN A 141 6.83 -9.84 18.71
CA ASN A 141 5.78 -9.16 19.47
C ASN A 141 5.36 -7.85 18.79
N GLU A 142 6.33 -7.12 18.25
CA GLU A 142 6.12 -5.90 17.48
C GLU A 142 5.42 -6.23 16.16
N ALA A 143 5.89 -7.28 15.47
CA ALA A 143 5.35 -7.71 14.20
C ALA A 143 3.85 -8.06 14.30
N ILE A 144 3.43 -8.80 15.33
CA ILE A 144 2.01 -9.13 15.50
C ILE A 144 1.17 -7.89 15.85
N LYS A 145 1.69 -6.97 16.68
CA LYS A 145 0.99 -5.71 17.01
C LYS A 145 0.78 -4.87 15.75
N SER A 146 1.82 -4.72 14.94
CA SER A 146 1.77 -4.00 13.66
C SER A 146 0.80 -4.66 12.69
N ALA A 147 0.81 -6.00 12.59
CA ALA A 147 -0.10 -6.76 11.72
C ALA A 147 -1.57 -6.59 12.14
N GLN A 148 -1.85 -6.63 13.44
CA GLN A 148 -3.19 -6.39 13.98
C GLN A 148 -3.68 -4.96 13.69
N LYS A 149 -2.82 -3.95 13.85
CA LYS A 149 -3.15 -2.57 13.47
C LYS A 149 -3.45 -2.45 11.98
N ALA A 150 -2.59 -3.01 11.11
CA ALA A 150 -2.84 -3.04 9.67
C ALA A 150 -4.19 -3.72 9.35
N LYS A 151 -4.55 -4.80 10.05
CA LYS A 151 -5.81 -5.52 9.81
C LYS A 151 -7.02 -4.67 10.17
N LEU A 152 -6.97 -3.97 11.30
CA LEU A 152 -8.04 -3.06 11.72
C LEU A 152 -8.23 -1.92 10.73
N ILE A 153 -7.14 -1.32 10.25
CA ILE A 153 -7.20 -0.23 9.27
C ILE A 153 -7.71 -0.74 7.92
N LEU A 154 -7.27 -1.92 7.47
CA LEU A 154 -7.77 -2.54 6.24
C LEU A 154 -9.28 -2.78 6.31
N THR A 155 -9.81 -3.29 7.42
CA THR A 155 -11.26 -3.42 7.62
C THR A 155 -11.98 -2.09 7.50
N LYS A 156 -11.42 -1.01 8.06
CA LYS A 156 -11.97 0.35 7.88
C LYS A 156 -11.94 0.79 6.42
N VAL A 157 -10.82 0.64 5.72
CA VAL A 157 -10.71 1.01 4.30
C VAL A 157 -11.73 0.23 3.46
N LEU A 158 -11.90 -1.06 3.70
CA LEU A 158 -12.87 -1.90 2.98
C LEU A 158 -14.32 -1.52 3.27
N SER A 159 -14.64 -1.03 4.47
CA SER A 159 -15.99 -0.55 4.78
C SER A 159 -16.36 0.74 4.02
N LEU A 160 -15.38 1.43 3.44
CA LEU A 160 -15.60 2.59 2.58
C LEU A 160 -15.88 2.22 1.12
N VAL A 161 -15.64 0.95 0.73
CA VAL A 161 -15.97 0.42 -0.59
C VAL A 161 -17.46 0.06 -0.58
N PRO A 162 -18.34 0.76 -1.33
CA PRO A 162 -19.75 0.39 -1.40
C PRO A 162 -19.88 -1.07 -1.85
N SER A 163 -20.67 -1.85 -1.11
CA SER A 163 -20.91 -3.28 -1.32
C SER A 163 -21.66 -3.62 -2.63
N ASN A 164 -21.68 -2.71 -3.60
CA ASN A 164 -22.42 -2.86 -4.84
C ASN A 164 -21.69 -3.80 -5.79
N GLY A 165 -22.10 -5.07 -5.73
CA GLY A 165 -22.03 -5.97 -6.85
C GLY A 165 -20.68 -6.66 -7.01
N SER A 166 -20.62 -7.88 -6.51
CA SER A 166 -19.82 -8.95 -7.10
C SER A 166 -20.18 -9.13 -8.58
N GLN A 167 -19.71 -8.24 -9.45
CA GLN A 167 -19.58 -8.52 -10.89
C GLN A 167 -18.15 -8.93 -11.16
N LEU A 168 -17.86 -10.12 -10.63
CA LEU A 168 -16.97 -11.10 -11.26
C LEU A 168 -17.56 -11.48 -12.63
N GLU A 169 -17.52 -10.57 -13.60
CA GLU A 169 -17.63 -10.98 -14.99
C GLU A 169 -16.26 -11.48 -15.44
N GLN A 170 -16.11 -12.80 -15.34
CA GLN A 170 -15.42 -13.66 -16.28
C GLN A 170 -14.19 -13.06 -16.99
N ARG A 171 -13.03 -13.04 -16.30
CA ARG A 171 -11.76 -13.35 -16.99
C ARG A 171 -11.68 -14.85 -17.24
N GLN A 172 -12.52 -15.37 -18.13
CA GLN A 172 -12.27 -16.68 -18.73
C GLN A 172 -11.12 -16.53 -19.73
N HIS A 173 -9.92 -16.94 -19.32
CA HIS A 173 -8.88 -17.30 -20.28
C HIS A 173 -9.31 -18.60 -20.98
N HIS A 174 -9.94 -18.49 -22.15
CA HIS A 174 -9.94 -19.57 -23.14
C HIS A 174 -8.58 -19.55 -23.86
N PRO A 175 -7.89 -20.69 -24.00
CA PRO A 175 -6.73 -20.78 -24.88
C PRO A 175 -7.25 -21.11 -26.29
N THR A 176 -7.11 -20.19 -27.24
CA THR A 176 -7.22 -20.57 -28.66
C THR A 176 -6.32 -19.67 -29.52
N SER A 177 -5.45 -20.34 -30.24
CA SER A 177 -4.54 -19.96 -31.32
C SER A 177 -4.85 -18.69 -32.15
N ASP A 178 -3.81 -17.90 -32.40
CA ASP A 178 -3.66 -16.74 -33.31
C ASP A 178 -4.11 -16.99 -34.79
N PRO A 179 -4.12 -15.97 -35.68
CA PRO A 179 -4.81 -14.66 -35.65
C PRO A 179 -5.53 -14.38 -37.02
N PRO A 180 -6.18 -13.21 -37.27
CA PRO A 180 -5.43 -12.08 -37.85
C PRO A 180 -5.91 -10.65 -37.52
N VAL A 181 -4.92 -9.75 -37.47
CA VAL A 181 -4.89 -8.33 -37.90
C VAL A 181 -6.20 -7.52 -37.89
N SER A 182 -6.31 -6.60 -36.93
CA SER A 182 -6.91 -5.27 -37.16
C SER A 182 -6.49 -4.28 -36.08
N ASP A 183 -5.91 -3.17 -36.54
CA ASP A 183 -5.66 -1.96 -35.78
C ASP A 183 -6.95 -1.43 -35.13
N LYS A 184 -7.09 -1.65 -33.82
CA LYS A 184 -7.94 -0.80 -32.97
C LYS A 184 -7.23 -0.59 -31.65
N LYS A 185 -6.89 0.68 -31.38
CA LYS A 185 -6.51 1.21 -30.07
C LYS A 185 -7.43 0.59 -29.01
N GLN A 186 -6.92 -0.35 -28.24
CA GLN A 186 -7.61 -0.86 -27.05
C GLN A 186 -7.67 0.28 -26.04
N ALA A 187 -8.85 0.91 -25.97
CA ALA A 187 -9.21 1.74 -24.85
C ALA A 187 -9.15 0.85 -23.59
N VAL A 188 -8.33 1.27 -22.63
CA VAL A 188 -8.34 0.76 -21.26
C VAL A 188 -9.79 0.86 -20.75
N PRO A 189 -10.41 -0.19 -20.21
CA PRO A 189 -11.72 -0.07 -19.61
C PRO A 189 -11.58 0.67 -18.28
N THR A 190 -11.67 2.00 -18.36
CA THR A 190 -12.09 2.91 -17.29
C THR A 190 -13.59 2.69 -17.14
N ASP A 191 -14.04 2.03 -16.07
CA ASP A 191 -15.41 2.15 -15.49
C ASP A 191 -15.64 1.06 -14.41
N GLN A 192 -14.72 0.97 -13.44
CA GLN A 192 -15.14 0.77 -12.06
C GLN A 192 -15.19 2.18 -11.48
N HIS A 193 -16.29 2.58 -10.87
CA HIS A 193 -16.32 3.79 -10.04
C HIS A 193 -15.11 3.74 -9.11
N ASP A 194 -14.07 4.51 -9.43
CA ASP A 194 -12.79 4.44 -8.74
C ASP A 194 -13.02 5.12 -7.39
N ILE A 195 -13.37 4.32 -6.39
CA ILE A 195 -13.64 4.73 -5.01
C ILE A 195 -12.41 5.48 -4.44
N PHE A 196 -11.25 5.31 -5.07
CA PHE A 196 -9.99 5.97 -4.76
C PHE A 196 -9.58 7.01 -5.81
N ALA A 197 -10.46 7.43 -6.73
CA ALA A 197 -10.20 8.50 -7.70
C ALA A 197 -9.79 9.81 -7.02
N ASN A 198 -10.36 10.05 -5.84
CA ASN A 198 -10.08 11.24 -5.03
C ASN A 198 -8.75 11.15 -4.26
N VAL A 199 -8.07 10.00 -4.28
CA VAL A 199 -6.70 9.87 -3.80
C VAL A 199 -5.79 10.47 -4.86
N ARG A 200 -5.26 11.67 -4.62
CA ARG A 200 -4.45 12.41 -5.61
C ARG A 200 -3.19 11.64 -6.02
N SER A 201 -2.55 10.96 -5.09
CA SER A 201 -1.34 10.18 -5.35
C SER A 201 -1.65 8.88 -6.08
N VAL A 202 -1.05 8.69 -7.27
CA VAL A 202 -1.19 7.44 -8.01
C VAL A 202 -0.48 6.27 -7.30
N LEU A 203 0.50 6.57 -6.43
CA LEU A 203 1.20 5.56 -5.64
C LEU A 203 0.35 4.97 -4.53
N LEU A 204 -0.71 5.66 -4.10
CA LEU A 204 -1.60 5.21 -3.04
C LEU A 204 -2.88 4.56 -3.55
N ARG A 205 -3.24 4.73 -4.83
CA ARG A 205 -4.43 4.12 -5.44
C ARG A 205 -4.26 2.59 -5.48
N PRO A 206 -5.09 1.82 -4.75
CA PRO A 206 -5.00 0.36 -4.77
C PRO A 206 -5.16 -0.20 -6.19
N GLY A 207 -4.24 -1.05 -6.62
CA GLY A 207 -4.28 -1.67 -7.96
C GLY A 207 -3.69 -0.82 -9.09
N ALA A 208 -3.32 0.44 -8.86
CA ALA A 208 -2.70 1.30 -9.86
C ALA A 208 -1.20 1.00 -10.15
N GLY A 209 -0.68 -0.11 -9.62
CA GLY A 209 0.67 -0.63 -9.90
C GLY A 209 1.60 -0.63 -8.69
N PHE A 210 1.68 0.47 -7.94
CA PHE A 210 2.53 0.57 -6.74
C PHE A 210 1.85 -0.07 -5.51
N TYR A 211 0.68 0.44 -5.14
CA TYR A 211 -0.10 -0.07 -4.02
C TYR A 211 -0.84 -1.35 -4.44
N PRO A 212 -0.72 -2.46 -3.69
CA PRO A 212 -1.46 -3.69 -4.02
C PRO A 212 -2.98 -3.48 -3.98
N MET A 213 -3.74 -4.20 -4.80
CA MET A 213 -5.19 -4.30 -4.61
C MET A 213 -5.53 -4.71 -3.17
N LEU A 214 -6.63 -4.20 -2.63
CA LEU A 214 -6.96 -4.40 -1.21
C LEU A 214 -7.18 -5.88 -0.87
N GLU A 215 -7.78 -6.65 -1.77
CA GLU A 215 -7.97 -8.10 -1.66
C GLU A 215 -6.61 -8.82 -1.61
N HIS A 216 -5.65 -8.40 -2.45
CA HIS A 216 -4.30 -8.95 -2.42
C HIS A 216 -3.61 -8.62 -1.09
N LEU A 217 -3.86 -7.41 -0.56
CA LEU A 217 -3.32 -7.00 0.72
C LEU A 217 -3.95 -7.76 1.89
N GLN A 218 -5.24 -8.08 1.85
CA GLN A 218 -5.90 -8.95 2.82
C GLN A 218 -5.24 -10.33 2.87
N ILE A 219 -5.02 -10.96 1.71
CA ILE A 219 -4.33 -12.25 1.61
C ILE A 219 -2.92 -12.14 2.19
N LYS A 220 -2.14 -11.15 1.73
CA LYS A 220 -0.76 -10.93 2.20
C LYS A 220 -0.71 -10.70 3.71
N LEU A 221 -1.67 -9.97 4.28
CA LEU A 221 -1.71 -9.68 5.70
C LEU A 221 -2.11 -10.91 6.53
N ALA A 222 -3.05 -11.74 6.04
CA ALA A 222 -3.36 -13.03 6.66
C ALA A 222 -2.11 -13.94 6.68
N VAL A 223 -1.34 -14.00 5.59
CA VAL A 223 -0.05 -14.72 5.54
C VAL A 223 0.96 -14.15 6.55
N VAL A 224 1.08 -12.82 6.66
CA VAL A 224 1.99 -12.19 7.65
C VAL A 224 1.56 -12.54 9.08
N CYS A 225 0.26 -12.44 9.41
CA CYS A 225 -0.26 -12.86 10.71
C CYS A 225 0.03 -14.35 10.99
N GLY A 226 -0.15 -15.22 9.99
CA GLY A 226 0.19 -16.64 10.09
C GLY A 226 1.66 -16.86 10.43
N LYS A 227 2.57 -16.14 9.77
CA LYS A 227 4.02 -16.18 10.05
C LYS A 227 4.35 -15.67 11.45
N CYS A 228 3.77 -14.53 11.86
CA CYS A 228 3.98 -13.99 13.20
C CYS A 228 3.54 -14.98 14.29
N TYR A 229 2.36 -15.62 14.13
CA TYR A 229 1.90 -16.63 15.09
C TYR A 229 2.75 -17.89 15.08
N LEU A 230 3.23 -18.31 13.91
CA LEU A 230 4.12 -19.47 13.79
C LEU A 230 5.42 -19.24 14.54
N ASN A 231 6.06 -18.07 14.37
CA ASN A 231 7.29 -17.71 15.06
C ASN A 231 7.11 -17.73 16.59
N GLN A 232 5.94 -17.28 17.07
CA GLN A 232 5.54 -17.37 18.48
C GLN A 232 5.10 -18.78 18.94
N LYS A 233 5.29 -19.83 18.12
CA LYS A 233 4.86 -21.21 18.36
C LYS A 233 3.35 -21.37 18.63
N LYS A 234 2.53 -20.44 18.15
CA LYS A 234 1.06 -20.48 18.25
C LYS A 234 0.48 -21.17 17.01
N TYR A 235 0.76 -22.47 16.87
CA TYR A 235 0.45 -23.25 15.66
C TYR A 235 -1.03 -23.21 15.27
N ILE A 236 -1.96 -23.37 16.23
CA ILE A 236 -3.41 -23.31 15.95
C ILE A 236 -3.80 -21.95 15.36
N LYS A 237 -3.33 -20.85 15.97
CA LYS A 237 -3.62 -19.49 15.47
C LYS A 237 -2.98 -19.24 14.11
N SER A 238 -1.77 -19.77 13.90
CA SER A 238 -1.07 -19.69 12.62
C SER A 238 -1.85 -20.41 11.51
N LYS A 239 -2.28 -21.65 11.77
CA LYS A 239 -3.08 -22.46 10.85
C LYS A 239 -4.37 -21.74 10.43
N VAL A 240 -5.13 -21.20 11.39
CA VAL A 240 -6.36 -20.43 11.11
C VAL A 240 -6.09 -19.25 10.17
N GLN A 241 -4.97 -18.53 10.33
CA GLN A 241 -4.66 -17.41 9.43
C GLN A 241 -4.29 -17.89 8.02
N TYR A 242 -3.56 -18.99 7.89
CA TYR A 242 -3.22 -19.54 6.58
C TYR A 242 -4.42 -20.18 5.87
N GLU A 243 -5.33 -20.84 6.59
CA GLU A 243 -6.59 -21.35 6.02
C GLU A 243 -7.48 -20.21 5.54
N HIS A 244 -7.55 -19.11 6.30
CA HIS A 244 -8.23 -17.90 5.87
C HIS A 244 -7.59 -17.30 4.61
N ALA A 245 -6.25 -17.23 4.56
CA ALA A 245 -5.53 -16.78 3.37
C ALA A 245 -5.80 -17.70 2.16
N LEU A 246 -5.84 -19.02 2.38
CA LEU A 246 -6.10 -20.02 1.35
C LEU A 246 -7.52 -19.88 0.77
N SER A 247 -8.52 -19.66 1.63
CA SER A 247 -9.89 -19.42 1.19
C SER A 247 -9.99 -18.18 0.28
N MET A 248 -9.38 -17.06 0.70
CA MET A 248 -9.38 -15.82 -0.08
C MET A 248 -8.63 -15.96 -1.42
N VAL A 249 -7.43 -16.55 -1.42
CA VAL A 249 -6.64 -16.72 -2.65
C VAL A 249 -7.32 -17.68 -3.63
N THR A 250 -7.98 -18.73 -3.12
CA THR A 250 -8.72 -19.70 -3.95
C THR A 250 -9.94 -19.04 -4.58
N SER A 251 -10.65 -18.20 -3.83
CA SER A 251 -11.78 -17.42 -4.36
C SER A 251 -11.33 -16.46 -5.47
N LEU A 252 -10.18 -15.80 -5.30
CA LEU A 252 -9.73 -14.75 -6.20
C LEU A 252 -8.99 -15.27 -7.46
N PHE A 253 -8.18 -16.33 -7.32
CA PHE A 253 -7.31 -16.83 -8.40
C PHE A 253 -7.60 -18.27 -8.81
N GLY A 254 -8.46 -18.99 -8.06
CA GLY A 254 -8.71 -20.41 -8.25
C GLY A 254 -7.75 -21.31 -7.45
N ALA A 255 -8.21 -22.53 -7.15
CA ALA A 255 -7.49 -23.46 -6.27
C ALA A 255 -6.13 -23.90 -6.85
N SER A 256 -6.04 -24.02 -8.17
CA SER A 256 -4.82 -24.45 -8.90
C SER A 256 -3.88 -23.31 -9.26
N SER A 257 -4.11 -22.09 -8.77
CA SER A 257 -3.26 -20.94 -9.06
C SER A 257 -1.89 -21.06 -8.38
N ARG A 258 -0.85 -20.46 -8.99
CA ARG A 258 0.50 -20.44 -8.41
C ARG A 258 0.55 -19.70 -7.07
N GLU A 259 -0.38 -18.79 -6.85
CA GLU A 259 -0.53 -17.97 -5.65
C GLU A 259 -0.92 -18.82 -4.43
N THR A 260 -1.53 -20.00 -4.62
CA THR A 260 -1.89 -20.91 -3.51
C THR A 260 -0.70 -21.72 -2.98
N ILE A 261 0.30 -21.98 -3.82
CA ILE A 261 1.48 -22.82 -3.51
C ILE A 261 2.17 -22.41 -2.20
N PRO A 262 2.59 -21.15 -1.99
CA PRO A 262 3.28 -20.76 -0.75
C PRO A 262 2.40 -20.90 0.50
N ILE A 263 1.07 -20.82 0.36
CA ILE A 263 0.12 -20.98 1.47
C ILE A 263 -0.03 -22.45 1.81
N TYR A 264 -0.13 -23.35 0.82
CA TYR A 264 -0.13 -24.79 1.05
C TYR A 264 1.17 -25.26 1.71
N GLN A 265 2.33 -24.77 1.27
CA GLN A 265 3.62 -25.07 1.90
C GLN A 265 3.64 -24.64 3.38
N ALA A 266 3.10 -23.46 3.69
CA ALA A 266 3.01 -22.98 5.06
C ALA A 266 2.05 -23.83 5.92
N LEU A 267 0.89 -24.22 5.38
CA LEU A 267 -0.08 -25.09 6.07
C LEU A 267 0.49 -26.48 6.35
N ALA A 268 1.21 -27.06 5.39
CA ALA A 268 1.88 -28.36 5.55
C ALA A 268 2.95 -28.29 6.65
N TYR A 269 3.66 -27.17 6.79
CA TYR A 269 4.64 -26.96 7.84
C TYR A 269 4.01 -26.84 9.24
N VAL A 270 2.92 -26.10 9.36
CA VAL A 270 2.24 -25.83 10.66
C VAL A 270 1.45 -27.05 11.16
N SER A 271 1.12 -27.99 10.26
CA SER A 271 0.37 -29.20 10.57
C SER A 271 1.26 -30.39 10.95
N LYS A 272 2.58 -30.21 10.99
CA LYS A 272 3.54 -31.15 11.57
C LYS A 272 3.72 -30.90 13.06
#